data_AF-A0A933LAP5-F1
#
_entry.id   AF-A0A933LAP5-F1
#
_cell.length_a   1.000
_cell.length_b   1.000
_cell.length_c   1.000
_cell.angle_alpha   90.00
_cell.angle_beta   90.00
_cell.angle_gamma   90.00
#
_symmetry.space_group_name_H-M   'P 1'
#
loop_
_entity.id
_entity.type
_entity.pdbx_description
1 polymer ?
#
loop_
_entity_poly.entity_id
_entity_poly.type
_entity_poly.pdbx_seq_one_letter_code
_entity_poly.pdbx_strand_id
1 'polypeptide(L)'
;MDTAPTPDIDLVRTQLRTVLRDVNDLVDVIETSGLPDGTHALATALRQRLDDLAGAVDKILQPAGSAMPRRATSTDPSPAVDEAVLTALLDDLGDVGRVAYLVQLFLTELHGRRLALTNAVEQQDLAAAKAVAHTLRSSALLLGAAQLGSACDHLLDADQVSNLRPLVDDVMQQATGSARWFQIWLANQPS
;
A
#
# COMPACT_ATOMS: atom_id res chain seq x y z
N MET A 1 -11.99 41.03 14.69
CA MET A 1 -12.41 39.83 13.94
C MET A 1 -11.19 38.95 13.82
N ASP A 2 -11.20 37.89 14.63
CA ASP A 2 -10.12 36.92 14.84
C ASP A 2 -9.65 36.27 13.54
N THR A 3 -8.35 36.37 13.27
CA THR A 3 -7.64 35.51 12.33
C THR A 3 -7.37 34.18 13.03
N ALA A 4 -8.00 33.11 12.57
CA ALA A 4 -7.72 31.75 13.03
C ALA A 4 -6.20 31.45 12.92
N PRO A 5 -5.58 30.83 13.94
CA PRO A 5 -4.15 30.53 13.90
C PRO A 5 -3.88 29.48 12.82
N THR A 6 -3.13 29.87 11.78
CA THR A 6 -2.54 28.94 10.83
C THR A 6 -1.71 27.92 11.62
N PRO A 7 -1.87 26.60 11.41
CA PRO A 7 -1.05 25.62 12.09
C PRO A 7 0.41 25.89 11.71
N ASP A 8 1.23 26.16 12.73
CA ASP A 8 2.66 26.41 12.58
C ASP A 8 3.31 25.12 12.06
N ILE A 9 3.53 25.07 10.75
CA ILE A 9 4.06 23.90 10.04
C ILE A 9 5.42 23.48 10.63
N ASP A 10 6.19 24.42 11.17
CA ASP A 10 7.48 24.13 11.80
C ASP A 10 7.32 23.52 13.21
N LEU A 11 6.26 23.88 13.93
CA LEU A 11 5.88 23.22 15.17
C LEU A 11 5.44 21.78 14.92
N VAL A 12 4.58 21.56 13.91
CA VAL A 12 4.13 20.21 13.50
C VAL A 12 5.33 19.36 13.05
N ARG A 13 6.26 19.95 12.30
CA ARG A 13 7.50 19.29 11.86
C ARG A 13 8.39 18.87 13.03
N THR A 14 8.51 19.73 14.03
CA THR A 14 9.31 19.46 15.23
C THR A 14 8.69 18.34 16.05
N GLN A 15 7.36 18.38 16.25
CA GLN A 15 6.63 17.34 16.96
C GLN A 15 6.73 15.98 16.26
N LEU A 16 6.60 15.94 14.94
CA LEU A 16 6.72 14.70 14.17
C LEU A 16 8.12 14.09 14.29
N ARG A 17 9.18 14.91 14.27
CA ARG A 17 10.56 14.45 14.46
C ARG A 17 10.83 13.89 15.85
N THR A 18 10.26 14.51 16.88
CA THR A 18 10.37 14.01 18.27
C THR A 18 9.69 12.66 18.41
N VAL A 19 8.47 12.51 17.89
CA VAL A 19 7.74 11.22 17.95
C VAL A 19 8.50 10.12 17.20
N LEU A 20 9.07 10.42 16.03
CA LEU A 20 9.87 9.44 15.28
C LEU A 20 11.11 9.00 16.06
N ARG A 21 11.79 9.91 16.76
CA ARG A 21 12.94 9.59 17.60
C ARG A 21 12.52 8.73 18.80
N ASP A 22 11.48 9.11 19.52
CA ASP A 22 11.02 8.40 20.72
C ASP A 22 10.60 6.95 20.38
N VAL A 23 9.98 6.74 19.21
CA VAL A 23 9.61 5.40 18.75
C VAL A 23 10.84 4.59 18.34
N ASN A 24 11.86 5.21 17.73
CA ASN A 24 13.11 4.52 17.38
C ASN A 24 13.90 4.10 18.64
N ASP A 25 13.95 4.98 19.65
CA ASP A 25 14.58 4.68 20.94
C ASP A 25 13.86 3.53 21.67
N LEU A 26 12.52 3.46 21.57
CA LEU A 26 11.74 2.34 22.12
C LEU A 26 12.06 1.01 21.44
N VAL A 27 12.26 1.02 20.11
CA VAL A 27 12.65 -0.16 19.32
C VAL A 27 14.04 -0.65 19.74
N ASP A 28 15.01 0.25 19.94
CA ASP A 28 16.35 -0.11 20.40
C ASP A 28 16.36 -0.70 21.82
N VAL A 29 15.50 -0.21 22.72
CA VAL A 29 15.32 -0.78 24.06
C VAL A 29 14.74 -2.20 23.97
N ILE A 30 13.82 -2.46 23.06
CA ILE A 30 13.23 -3.78 22.85
C ILE A 30 14.28 -4.78 22.34
N GLU A 31 15.17 -4.37 21.43
CA GLU A 31 16.24 -5.22 20.90
C GLU A 31 17.33 -5.52 21.93
N THR A 32 17.68 -4.57 22.80
CA THR A 32 18.73 -4.75 23.83
C THR A 32 18.26 -5.53 25.06
N SER A 33 16.96 -5.66 25.28
CA SER A 33 16.38 -6.35 26.44
C SER A 33 16.27 -7.88 26.31
N GLY A 34 16.64 -8.46 25.15
CA GLY A 34 16.70 -9.92 24.95
C GLY A 34 15.33 -10.60 25.04
N LEU A 35 14.37 -10.17 24.23
CA LEU A 35 13.01 -10.72 24.16
C LEU A 35 12.88 -11.84 23.11
N PRO A 36 11.92 -12.77 23.25
CA PRO A 36 11.76 -13.95 22.38
C PRO A 36 11.58 -13.58 20.90
N ASP A 37 12.02 -14.47 19.99
CA ASP A 37 12.23 -14.26 18.54
C ASP A 37 11.14 -13.46 17.79
N GLY A 38 9.86 -13.60 18.16
CA GLY A 38 8.76 -12.83 17.56
C GLY A 38 8.82 -11.32 17.83
N THR A 39 9.49 -10.91 18.90
CA THR A 39 9.66 -9.49 19.29
C THR A 39 10.77 -8.82 18.47
N HIS A 40 11.81 -9.57 18.08
CA HIS A 40 12.83 -9.09 17.16
C HIS A 40 12.27 -8.84 15.76
N ALA A 41 11.42 -9.75 15.25
CA ALA A 41 10.75 -9.57 13.96
C ALA A 41 9.84 -8.33 13.97
N LEU A 42 9.11 -8.10 15.07
CA LEU A 42 8.29 -6.90 15.26
C LEU A 42 9.15 -5.63 15.32
N ALA A 43 10.27 -5.65 16.05
CA ALA A 43 11.21 -4.54 16.14
C ALA A 43 11.81 -4.19 14.76
N THR A 44 12.25 -5.19 13.99
CA THR A 44 12.76 -5.01 12.63
C THR A 44 11.68 -4.44 11.70
N ALA A 45 10.45 -4.97 11.77
CA ALA A 45 9.34 -4.47 10.96
C ALA A 45 8.93 -3.03 11.33
N LEU A 46 8.97 -2.66 12.61
CA LEU A 46 8.76 -1.28 13.05
C LEU A 46 9.87 -0.36 12.56
N ARG A 47 11.13 -0.79 12.65
CA ARG A 47 12.30 -0.01 12.23
C ARG A 47 12.24 0.35 10.74
N GLN A 48 11.94 -0.64 9.90
CA GLN A 48 11.74 -0.45 8.47
C GLN A 48 10.63 0.58 8.17
N ARG A 49 9.52 0.51 8.91
CA ARG A 49 8.38 1.44 8.78
C ARG A 49 8.73 2.86 9.22
N LEU A 50 9.58 3.01 10.24
CA LEU A 50 10.06 4.31 10.73
C LEU A 50 11.04 4.95 9.74
N ASP A 51 11.95 4.17 9.15
CA ASP A 51 12.88 4.66 8.13
C ASP A 51 12.14 5.12 6.86
N ASP A 52 11.14 4.34 6.41
CA ASP A 52 10.28 4.70 5.28
C ASP A 52 9.53 6.02 5.54
N LEU A 53 8.99 6.17 6.76
CA LEU A 53 8.27 7.37 7.18
C LEU A 53 9.19 8.59 7.29
N ALA A 54 10.40 8.41 7.83
CA ALA A 54 11.42 9.46 7.89
C ALA A 54 11.86 9.92 6.49
N GLY A 55 12.05 8.99 5.56
CA GLY A 55 12.38 9.30 4.16
C GLY A 55 11.26 10.02 3.42
N ALA A 56 10.00 9.63 3.66
CA ALA A 56 8.83 10.32 3.10
C ALA A 56 8.70 11.75 3.61
N VAL A 57 8.95 11.96 4.91
CA VAL A 57 8.94 13.29 5.54
C VAL A 57 10.09 14.15 5.00
N ASP A 58 11.30 13.61 4.85
CA ASP A 58 12.43 14.36 4.28
C ASP A 58 12.14 14.83 2.85
N LYS A 59 11.53 13.96 2.03
CA LYS A 59 11.14 14.27 0.64
C LYS A 59 10.09 15.38 0.54
N ILE A 60 9.17 15.45 1.51
CA ILE A 60 8.15 16.52 1.59
C ILE A 60 8.79 17.84 2.05
N LEU A 61 9.88 17.77 2.81
CA LEU A 61 10.55 18.92 3.42
C LEU A 61 11.68 19.51 2.56
N GLN A 62 12.07 18.89 1.45
CA GLN A 62 13.08 19.45 0.54
C GLN A 62 12.53 20.67 -0.21
N PRO A 63 13.19 21.84 -0.15
CA PRO A 63 12.75 23.02 -0.89
C PRO A 63 13.02 22.82 -2.39
N ALA A 64 12.03 23.16 -3.21
CA ALA A 64 12.13 23.13 -4.68
C ALA A 64 13.29 24.03 -5.16
N GLY A 65 14.39 23.41 -5.60
CA GLY A 65 15.57 24.14 -6.03
C GLY A 65 16.46 23.33 -6.96
N SER A 66 16.29 23.59 -8.27
CA SER A 66 17.14 23.22 -9.42
C SER A 66 16.59 22.13 -10.33
N ALA A 67 15.96 22.62 -11.39
CA ALA A 67 15.51 21.90 -12.56
C ALA A 67 16.68 21.34 -13.38
N MET A 68 16.54 20.10 -13.81
CA MET A 68 17.16 19.58 -15.03
C MET A 68 16.06 18.80 -15.76
N PRO A 69 15.86 18.99 -17.08
CA PRO A 69 14.72 18.41 -17.78
C PRO A 69 15.01 16.93 -18.00
N ARG A 70 14.64 16.10 -17.02
CA ARG A 70 14.52 14.66 -17.24
C ARG A 70 13.34 14.48 -18.17
N ARG A 71 13.63 14.10 -19.42
CA ARG A 71 12.69 13.75 -20.48
C ARG A 71 11.49 13.03 -19.87
N ALA A 72 10.40 13.77 -19.70
CA ALA A 72 9.13 13.24 -19.26
C ALA A 72 8.61 12.37 -20.40
N THR A 73 8.82 11.06 -20.30
CA THR A 73 7.76 10.15 -20.73
C THR A 73 6.62 10.37 -19.76
N SER A 74 5.80 11.39 -20.03
CA SER A 74 4.47 11.50 -19.46
C SER A 74 3.65 10.35 -20.03
N THR A 75 3.90 9.14 -19.53
CA THR A 75 2.86 8.13 -19.50
C THR A 75 1.91 8.66 -18.45
N ASP A 76 0.79 9.25 -18.89
CA ASP A 76 -0.32 9.48 -17.99
C ASP A 76 -0.54 8.15 -17.25
N PRO A 77 -0.34 8.08 -15.92
CA PRO A 77 -0.52 6.83 -15.22
C PRO A 77 -1.98 6.49 -15.37
N SER A 78 -2.28 5.48 -16.19
CA SER A 78 -3.61 4.89 -16.24
C SER A 78 -4.03 4.62 -14.79
N PRO A 79 -5.23 5.05 -14.38
CA PRO A 79 -5.60 5.00 -12.97
C PRO A 79 -5.48 3.56 -12.45
N ALA A 80 -5.05 3.42 -11.19
CA ALA A 80 -4.84 2.11 -10.58
C ALA A 80 -6.13 1.26 -10.48
N VAL A 81 -7.28 1.90 -10.63
CA VAL A 81 -8.63 1.33 -10.68
C VAL A 81 -9.43 2.07 -11.74
N ASP A 82 -10.19 1.35 -12.55
CA ASP A 82 -11.16 1.92 -13.48
C ASP A 82 -12.44 2.32 -12.74
N GLU A 83 -12.66 3.63 -12.60
CA GLU A 83 -13.82 4.20 -11.92
C GLU A 83 -15.14 3.89 -12.64
N ALA A 84 -15.11 3.66 -13.95
CA ALA A 84 -16.31 3.28 -14.71
C ALA A 84 -16.88 1.93 -14.23
N VAL A 85 -16.02 1.01 -13.76
CA VAL A 85 -16.45 -0.28 -13.18
C VAL A 85 -17.18 -0.06 -11.86
N LEU A 86 -16.68 0.82 -10.99
CA LEU A 86 -17.37 1.14 -9.73
C LEU A 86 -18.69 1.88 -9.98
N THR A 87 -18.75 2.70 -11.02
CA THR A 87 -19.98 3.40 -11.44
C THR A 87 -21.02 2.40 -11.95
N ALA A 88 -20.61 1.44 -12.79
CA ALA A 88 -21.49 0.36 -13.23
C ALA A 88 -21.98 -0.51 -12.06
N LEU A 89 -21.11 -0.83 -11.10
CA LEU A 89 -21.50 -1.53 -9.87
C LEU A 89 -22.49 -0.72 -9.02
N LEU A 90 -22.34 0.61 -8.99
CA LEU A 90 -23.28 1.49 -8.31
C LEU A 90 -24.65 1.47 -8.99
N ASP A 91 -24.69 1.53 -10.32
CA ASP A 91 -25.92 1.44 -11.12
C ASP A 91 -26.62 0.08 -10.91
N ASP A 92 -25.86 -1.01 -10.87
CA ASP A 92 -26.37 -2.37 -10.68
C ASP A 92 -26.91 -2.61 -9.26
N LEU A 93 -26.23 -2.08 -8.24
CA LEU A 93 -26.59 -2.30 -6.83
C LEU A 93 -27.57 -1.26 -6.29
N GLY A 94 -27.66 -0.10 -6.95
CA GLY A 94 -28.52 1.04 -6.61
C GLY A 94 -28.17 1.74 -5.29
N ASP A 95 -27.02 1.42 -4.69
CA ASP A 95 -26.66 1.86 -3.34
C ASP A 95 -25.13 1.96 -3.19
N VAL A 96 -24.66 3.20 -2.99
CA VAL A 96 -23.25 3.52 -2.76
C VAL A 96 -22.69 2.87 -1.50
N GLY A 97 -23.52 2.66 -0.47
CA GLY A 97 -23.14 1.96 0.75
C GLY A 97 -22.79 0.49 0.50
N ARG A 98 -23.45 -0.17 -0.46
CA ARG A 98 -23.13 -1.55 -0.85
C ARG A 98 -21.81 -1.64 -1.59
N VAL A 99 -21.55 -0.72 -2.53
CA VAL A 99 -20.27 -0.64 -3.23
C VAL A 99 -19.14 -0.34 -2.22
N ALA A 100 -19.37 0.59 -1.30
CA ALA A 100 -18.42 0.92 -0.24
C ALA A 100 -18.11 -0.28 0.67
N TYR A 101 -19.12 -1.07 1.02
CA TYR A 101 -18.93 -2.32 1.76
C TYR A 101 -18.06 -3.33 0.98
N LEU A 102 -18.31 -3.51 -0.33
CA LEU A 102 -17.51 -4.40 -1.17
C LEU A 102 -16.04 -3.95 -1.26
N VAL A 103 -15.81 -2.65 -1.40
CA VAL A 103 -14.46 -2.06 -1.41
C VAL A 103 -13.76 -2.26 -0.05
N GLN A 104 -14.46 -2.03 1.06
CA GLN A 104 -13.92 -2.27 2.41
C GLN A 104 -13.59 -3.75 2.66
N LEU A 105 -14.47 -4.66 2.22
CA LEU A 105 -14.24 -6.10 2.30
C LEU A 105 -12.99 -6.49 1.50
N PHE A 106 -12.86 -5.99 0.27
CA PHE A 106 -11.68 -6.21 -0.56
C PHE A 106 -10.40 -5.71 0.13
N LEU A 107 -10.40 -4.50 0.69
CA LEU A 107 -9.23 -3.95 1.40
C LEU A 107 -8.84 -4.78 2.63
N THR A 108 -9.85 -5.28 3.35
CA THR A 108 -9.64 -6.16 4.52
C THR A 108 -8.99 -7.47 4.10
N GLU A 109 -9.52 -8.12 3.07
CA GLU A 109 -8.97 -9.38 2.56
C GLU A 109 -7.59 -9.19 1.89
N LEU A 110 -7.38 -8.05 1.23
CA LEU A 110 -6.12 -7.72 0.57
C LEU A 110 -4.96 -7.73 1.54
N HIS A 111 -5.15 -7.25 2.78
CA HIS A 111 -4.12 -7.30 3.80
C HIS A 111 -3.66 -8.75 4.08
N GLY A 112 -4.60 -9.67 4.29
CA GLY A 112 -4.29 -11.09 4.51
C GLY A 112 -3.62 -11.74 3.29
N ARG A 113 -4.07 -11.41 2.08
CA ARG A 113 -3.48 -11.91 0.83
C ARG A 113 -2.03 -11.44 0.64
N ARG A 114 -1.72 -10.20 1.01
CA ARG A 114 -0.33 -9.67 0.94
C ARG A 114 0.61 -10.43 1.87
N LEU A 115 0.19 -10.71 3.10
CA LEU A 115 0.98 -11.52 4.03
C LEU A 115 1.18 -12.94 3.50
N ALA A 116 0.14 -13.56 2.95
CA ALA A 116 0.23 -14.89 2.36
C ALA A 116 1.21 -14.94 1.16
N LEU A 117 1.21 -13.92 0.30
CA LEU A 117 2.18 -13.80 -0.80
C LEU A 117 3.61 -13.64 -0.29
N THR A 118 3.84 -12.80 0.72
CA THR A 118 5.16 -12.65 1.35
C THR A 118 5.66 -13.98 1.91
N ASN A 119 4.82 -14.71 2.65
CA ASN A 119 5.16 -16.02 3.20
C ASN A 119 5.48 -17.04 2.10
N ALA A 120 4.72 -17.04 1.01
CA ALA A 120 4.95 -17.93 -0.12
C ALA A 120 6.31 -17.64 -0.81
N VAL A 121 6.71 -16.36 -0.91
CA VAL A 121 8.04 -15.98 -1.42
C VAL A 121 9.14 -16.46 -0.48
N GLU A 122 8.98 -16.29 0.83
CA GLU A 122 9.97 -16.73 1.83
C GLU A 122 10.16 -18.25 1.82
N GLN A 123 9.07 -18.99 1.65
CA GLN A 123 9.07 -20.45 1.58
C GLN A 123 9.37 -20.99 0.17
N GLN A 124 9.57 -20.11 -0.82
CA GLN A 124 9.74 -20.46 -2.23
C GLN A 124 8.60 -21.34 -2.78
N ASP A 125 7.38 -21.15 -2.26
CA ASP A 125 6.20 -21.92 -2.61
C ASP A 125 5.40 -21.24 -3.72
N LEU A 126 5.76 -21.57 -4.96
CA LEU A 126 5.09 -21.07 -6.16
C LEU A 126 3.60 -21.48 -6.21
N ALA A 127 3.25 -22.67 -5.71
CA ALA A 127 1.88 -23.16 -5.76
C ALA A 127 0.98 -22.36 -4.81
N ALA A 128 1.45 -22.10 -3.59
CA ALA A 128 0.76 -21.22 -2.63
C ALA A 128 0.61 -19.80 -3.18
N ALA A 129 1.67 -19.24 -3.78
CA ALA A 129 1.61 -17.91 -4.39
C ALA A 129 0.56 -17.83 -5.51
N LYS A 130 0.50 -18.83 -6.41
CA LYS A 130 -0.51 -18.92 -7.47
C LYS A 130 -1.93 -19.04 -6.91
N ALA A 131 -2.13 -19.83 -5.85
CA ALA A 131 -3.45 -19.95 -5.22
C ALA A 131 -3.94 -18.60 -4.68
N VAL A 132 -3.07 -17.84 -4.00
CA VAL A 132 -3.41 -16.50 -3.53
C VAL A 132 -3.67 -15.55 -4.70
N ALA A 133 -2.80 -15.55 -5.71
CA ALA A 133 -2.94 -14.73 -6.91
C ALA A 133 -4.26 -14.98 -7.66
N HIS A 134 -4.70 -16.24 -7.75
CA HIS A 134 -5.96 -16.60 -8.41
C HIS A 134 -7.17 -15.94 -7.73
N THR A 135 -7.23 -16.02 -6.40
CA THR A 135 -8.33 -15.39 -5.63
C THR A 135 -8.26 -13.87 -5.70
N LEU A 136 -7.05 -13.31 -5.58
CA LEU A 136 -6.83 -11.87 -5.63
C LEU A 136 -7.25 -11.30 -7.00
N ARG A 137 -6.86 -11.97 -8.08
CA ARG A 137 -7.22 -11.59 -9.46
C ARG A 137 -8.73 -11.43 -9.64
N SER A 138 -9.51 -12.43 -9.23
CA SER A 138 -10.96 -12.38 -9.41
C SER A 138 -11.58 -11.18 -8.68
N SER A 139 -11.18 -10.96 -7.43
CA SER A 139 -11.67 -9.83 -6.63
C SER A 139 -11.19 -8.46 -7.14
N ALA A 140 -9.96 -8.38 -7.66
CA ALA A 140 -9.40 -7.17 -8.23
C ALA A 140 -10.12 -6.76 -9.53
N LEU A 141 -10.36 -7.72 -10.43
CA LEU A 141 -11.05 -7.47 -11.69
C LEU A 141 -12.52 -7.08 -11.47
N LEU A 142 -13.18 -7.68 -10.48
CA LEU A 142 -14.56 -7.31 -10.11
C LEU A 142 -14.68 -5.82 -9.76
N LEU A 143 -13.66 -5.26 -9.09
CA LEU A 143 -13.65 -3.86 -8.64
C LEU A 143 -12.91 -2.92 -9.61
N GLY A 144 -12.56 -3.38 -10.81
CA GLY A 144 -11.90 -2.55 -11.82
C GLY A 144 -10.40 -2.32 -11.61
N ALA A 145 -9.74 -3.06 -10.70
CA ALA A 145 -8.30 -2.99 -10.48
C ALA A 145 -7.53 -3.81 -11.54
N ALA A 146 -7.65 -3.41 -12.81
CA ALA A 146 -7.15 -4.16 -13.96
C ALA A 146 -5.63 -4.40 -13.92
N GLN A 147 -4.84 -3.42 -13.47
CA GLN A 147 -3.38 -3.54 -13.35
C GLN A 147 -2.98 -4.61 -12.32
N LEU A 148 -3.69 -4.66 -11.18
CA LEU A 148 -3.50 -5.71 -10.19
C LEU A 148 -3.93 -7.09 -10.72
N GLY A 149 -5.03 -7.14 -11.48
CA GLY A 149 -5.45 -8.36 -12.17
C GLY A 149 -4.38 -8.88 -13.15
N SER A 150 -3.79 -7.99 -13.95
CA SER A 150 -2.72 -8.32 -14.90
C SER A 150 -1.44 -8.80 -14.20
N ALA A 151 -1.04 -8.18 -13.10
CA ALA A 151 0.11 -8.63 -12.31
C ALA A 151 -0.14 -10.03 -11.72
N CYS A 152 -1.37 -10.31 -11.29
CA CYS A 152 -1.75 -11.66 -10.85
C CYS A 152 -1.71 -12.67 -12.00
N ASP A 153 -2.13 -12.30 -13.22
CA ASP A 153 -2.02 -13.16 -14.40
C ASP A 153 -0.56 -13.53 -14.69
N HIS A 154 0.36 -12.57 -14.67
CA HIS A 154 1.78 -12.85 -14.86
C HIS A 154 2.34 -13.81 -13.79
N LEU A 155 1.87 -13.70 -12.53
CA LEU A 155 2.23 -14.64 -11.48
C LEU A 155 1.63 -16.04 -11.68
N LEU A 156 0.40 -16.13 -12.20
CA LEU A 156 -0.24 -17.41 -12.54
C LEU A 156 0.45 -18.13 -13.71
N ASP A 157 1.01 -17.39 -14.65
CA ASP A 157 1.74 -17.92 -15.80
C ASP A 157 3.20 -18.31 -15.46
N ALA A 158 3.66 -18.04 -14.24
CA ALA A 158 5.04 -18.34 -13.85
C ALA A 158 5.29 -19.84 -13.72
N ASP A 159 6.28 -20.38 -14.43
CA ASP A 159 6.61 -21.82 -14.35
C ASP A 159 7.82 -22.14 -13.48
N GLN A 160 8.53 -21.10 -13.01
CA GLN A 160 9.77 -21.26 -12.25
C GLN A 160 9.74 -20.44 -10.96
N VAL A 161 10.19 -21.06 -9.88
CA VAL A 161 10.32 -20.43 -8.55
C VAL A 161 11.29 -19.24 -8.58
N SER A 162 12.29 -19.24 -9.47
CA SER A 162 13.22 -18.11 -9.67
C SER A 162 12.52 -16.80 -10.05
N ASN A 163 11.36 -16.87 -10.70
CA ASN A 163 10.56 -15.70 -11.10
C ASN A 163 9.56 -15.28 -10.02
N LEU A 164 9.40 -16.05 -8.94
CA LEU A 164 8.37 -15.83 -7.94
C LEU A 164 8.48 -14.46 -7.26
N ARG A 165 9.67 -14.11 -6.75
CA ARG A 165 9.90 -12.86 -6.03
C ARG A 165 9.60 -11.61 -6.88
N PRO A 166 10.18 -11.42 -8.08
CA PRO A 166 9.88 -10.23 -8.88
C PRO A 166 8.40 -10.13 -9.28
N LEU A 167 7.72 -11.24 -9.52
CA LEU A 167 6.29 -11.25 -9.85
C LEU A 167 5.42 -10.90 -8.64
N VAL A 168 5.75 -11.39 -7.45
CA VAL A 168 5.07 -11.00 -6.22
C VAL A 168 5.32 -9.54 -5.88
N ASP A 169 6.53 -9.02 -6.11
CA ASP A 169 6.83 -7.60 -5.90
C ASP A 169 5.97 -6.70 -6.79
N ASP A 170 5.74 -7.07 -8.05
CA ASP A 170 4.81 -6.36 -8.95
C ASP A 170 3.37 -6.43 -8.43
N VAL A 171 2.88 -7.61 -8.03
CA VAL A 171 1.55 -7.76 -7.39
C VAL A 171 1.42 -6.86 -6.15
N MET A 172 2.47 -6.77 -5.32
CA MET A 172 2.48 -5.92 -4.12
C MET A 172 2.48 -4.43 -4.46
N GLN A 173 3.17 -4.02 -5.51
CA GLN A 173 3.15 -2.66 -6.01
C GLN A 173 1.75 -2.28 -6.51
N GLN A 174 1.14 -3.11 -7.36
CA GLN A 174 -0.21 -2.85 -7.87
C GLN A 174 -1.26 -2.88 -6.76
N ALA A 175 -1.15 -3.82 -5.82
CA ALA A 175 -2.04 -3.90 -4.66
C ALA A 175 -1.99 -2.63 -3.81
N THR A 176 -0.80 -2.06 -3.62
CA THR A 176 -0.64 -0.79 -2.88
C THR A 176 -1.26 0.37 -3.64
N GLY A 177 -1.08 0.43 -4.97
CA GLY A 177 -1.69 1.43 -5.83
C GLY A 177 -3.23 1.39 -5.78
N SER A 178 -3.82 0.22 -5.99
CA SER A 178 -5.28 0.04 -5.94
C SER A 178 -5.84 0.30 -4.54
N ALA A 179 -5.17 -0.16 -3.48
CA ALA A 179 -5.62 0.10 -2.10
C ALA A 179 -5.69 1.59 -1.78
N ARG A 180 -4.66 2.35 -2.17
CA ARG A 180 -4.64 3.80 -1.99
C ARG A 180 -5.77 4.47 -2.76
N TRP A 181 -6.01 4.04 -4.00
CA TRP A 181 -7.09 4.57 -4.82
C TRP A 181 -8.45 4.33 -4.15
N PHE A 182 -8.72 3.12 -3.71
CA PHE A 182 -9.97 2.76 -3.02
C PHE A 182 -10.17 3.53 -1.71
N GLN A 183 -9.11 3.78 -0.94
CA GLN A 183 -9.19 4.58 0.28
C GLN A 183 -9.57 6.04 -0.01
N ILE A 184 -9.01 6.64 -1.07
CA ILE A 184 -9.38 7.99 -1.52
C ILE A 184 -10.85 8.00 -1.96
N TRP A 185 -11.26 7.00 -2.75
CA TRP A 185 -12.64 6.88 -3.19
C TRP A 185 -13.60 6.77 -2.00
N LEU A 186 -13.32 5.91 -1.01
CA LEU A 186 -14.13 5.75 0.20
C LEU A 186 -14.26 7.06 1.00
N ALA A 187 -13.17 7.83 1.12
CA ALA A 187 -13.17 9.11 1.83
C ALA A 187 -14.05 10.18 1.17
N ASN A 188 -14.31 10.04 -0.14
CA ASN A 188 -15.12 10.97 -0.92
C ASN A 188 -16.59 10.54 -1.04
N GLN A 189 -17.00 9.41 -0.46
CA GLN A 189 -18.38 8.97 -0.53
C GLN A 189 -19.28 9.77 0.41
N PRO A 190 -20.53 10.09 0.01
CA PRO A 190 -21.48 10.76 0.88
C PRO A 190 -21.80 9.87 2.09
N SER A 191 -21.84 10.49 3.28
CA SER A 191 -22.17 9.85 4.57
C SER A 191 -23.66 9.52 4.69
#